data_AF-A0A2M7G8J8-F1
#
_entry.id   AF-A0A2M7G8J8-F1
#
_cell.length_a   1.000
_cell.length_b   1.000
_cell.length_c   1.000
_cell.angle_alpha   90.00
_cell.angle_beta   90.00
_cell.angle_gamma   90.00
#
_symmetry.space_group_name_H-M   'P 1'
#
loop_
_entity.id
_entity.type
_entity.pdbx_description
1 polymer ?
#
loop_
_entity_poly.entity_id
_entity_poly.type
_entity_poly.pdbx_seq_one_letter_code
_entity_poly.pdbx_strand_id
1 'polypeptide(L)'
;MSGKKKLPIQADQHLSCGIETEASALSHVGFLSEAPVRGAKKFEDLAIQQDAWSKIQTHFKTIYSGKKSDRQADIEHMAQRLGVEASELQPLVNQLYENQLISPLMIDLGVTELFFRREGFAKAKNHLKSLDAFLKNPDSRLTPFERNKIASSVFRDLAVPAMIGQGGKGSCAAASLQVLTASAHPNQYLKMVLNLAEGKPVALPDGQTLQPNDDWRDAQKEDRQLSEAVLQNAYMDLMLGKGKYHSNLDEGANQTAPSAGQQRKGLEKLAGPGVDYDDTATIMCWPLSTLSASSGMGYLEDEIARGRPVLVNVWGHAMAVVGIDKTQRDPKVLVCTYGAQIEMPSEGLEKYLMHTLTIDDPGPDNLRVQPGQRVVIGTDLGRLPPK
;
A
#
# COMPACT_ATOMS: atom_id res chain seq x y z
N MET A 1 7.24 71.58 19.88
CA MET A 1 5.80 71.36 20.15
C MET A 1 5.13 71.00 18.84
N SER A 2 4.79 69.73 18.65
CA SER A 2 4.05 69.22 17.48
C SER A 2 3.20 68.06 17.99
N GLY A 3 1.92 68.34 18.21
CA GLY A 3 0.95 67.41 18.78
C GLY A 3 0.33 66.55 17.69
N LYS A 4 0.52 65.23 17.79
CA LYS A 4 -0.21 64.24 16.98
C LYS A 4 -1.55 63.94 17.64
N LYS A 5 -2.64 64.24 16.92
CA LYS A 5 -4.01 63.81 17.24
C LYS A 5 -4.12 62.28 17.09
N LYS A 6 -4.65 61.60 18.11
CA LYS A 6 -5.11 60.21 18.04
C LYS A 6 -6.51 60.16 17.42
N LEU A 7 -6.72 59.24 16.48
CA LEU A 7 -8.04 58.84 15.98
C LEU A 7 -8.57 57.65 16.81
N PRO A 8 -9.90 57.50 16.96
CA PRO A 8 -10.49 56.43 17.76
C PRO A 8 -10.61 55.13 16.96
N ILE A 9 -10.35 54.01 17.65
CA ILE A 9 -10.62 52.65 17.18
C ILE A 9 -12.09 52.35 17.50
N GLN A 10 -12.90 52.09 16.47
CA GLN A 10 -14.23 51.49 16.63
C GLN A 10 -14.09 49.98 16.78
N ALA A 11 -14.77 49.44 17.79
CA ALA A 11 -14.87 48.01 18.06
C ALA A 11 -15.99 47.41 17.19
N ASP A 12 -15.64 46.38 16.40
CA ASP A 12 -16.61 45.62 15.64
C ASP A 12 -17.47 44.73 16.56
N GLN A 13 -18.77 44.82 16.33
CA GLN A 13 -19.81 44.07 16.99
C GLN A 13 -19.83 42.62 16.47
N HIS A 14 -19.57 41.65 17.35
CA HIS A 14 -19.84 40.24 17.06
C HIS A 14 -21.36 39.96 17.14
N LEU A 15 -21.95 39.62 15.99
CA LEU A 15 -23.28 39.03 15.88
C LEU A 15 -23.25 37.60 16.43
N SER A 16 -23.98 37.38 17.53
CA SER A 16 -24.28 36.05 18.07
C SER A 16 -25.41 35.42 17.27
N CYS A 17 -25.11 34.40 16.47
CA CYS A 17 -26.10 33.49 15.89
C CYS A 17 -26.34 32.36 16.90
N GLY A 18 -27.50 32.38 17.54
CA GLY A 18 -27.97 31.29 18.40
C GLY A 18 -28.46 30.13 17.54
N ILE A 19 -27.87 28.96 17.73
CA ILE A 19 -28.44 27.68 17.33
C ILE A 19 -28.79 26.95 18.62
N GLU A 20 -30.09 26.93 18.93
CA GLU A 20 -30.67 26.03 19.92
C GLU A 20 -30.58 24.61 19.36
N THR A 21 -29.80 23.74 20.00
CA THR A 21 -29.79 22.31 19.69
C THR A 21 -30.74 21.58 20.64
N GLU A 22 -31.81 21.04 20.06
CA GLU A 22 -32.69 20.03 20.65
C GLU A 22 -31.88 18.79 21.06
N ALA A 23 -31.55 18.70 22.34
CA ALA A 23 -31.03 17.50 22.97
C ALA A 23 -32.15 16.82 23.76
N SER A 24 -33.03 16.06 23.10
CA SER A 24 -33.91 15.06 23.75
C SER A 24 -34.73 14.26 22.73
N ALA A 25 -34.13 13.26 22.07
CA ALA A 25 -34.91 12.16 21.46
C ALA A 25 -34.05 10.97 21.00
N LEU A 26 -33.03 10.52 21.75
CA LEU A 26 -32.39 9.21 21.49
C LEU A 26 -31.92 8.55 22.78
N SER A 27 -32.83 8.37 23.74
CA SER A 27 -32.72 7.34 24.75
C SER A 27 -33.80 6.31 24.45
N HIS A 28 -33.42 5.17 23.86
CA HIS A 28 -34.11 3.86 23.88
C HIS A 28 -33.63 2.98 22.70
N VAL A 29 -32.36 2.59 22.70
CA VAL A 29 -31.93 1.30 22.13
C VAL A 29 -30.85 0.76 23.05
N GLY A 30 -31.25 -0.13 23.96
CA GLY A 30 -30.30 -0.89 24.77
C GLY A 30 -29.61 -1.93 23.90
N PHE A 31 -28.31 -1.77 23.69
CA PHE A 31 -27.42 -2.88 23.36
C PHE A 31 -26.34 -2.93 24.44
N LEU A 32 -26.47 -3.94 25.29
CA LEU A 32 -25.50 -4.27 26.33
C LEU A 32 -24.16 -4.63 25.68
N SER A 33 -23.14 -4.00 26.25
CA SER A 33 -21.74 -4.22 26.04
C SER A 33 -21.30 -5.60 26.54
N GLU A 34 -20.95 -6.49 25.64
CA GLU A 34 -19.96 -7.54 25.89
C GLU A 34 -19.07 -7.66 24.65
N ALA A 35 -17.90 -7.02 24.70
CA ALA A 35 -16.88 -7.18 23.66
C ALA A 35 -16.28 -8.58 23.78
N PRO A 36 -16.38 -9.46 22.76
CA PRO A 36 -15.75 -10.76 22.84
C PRO A 36 -14.25 -10.64 22.55
N VAL A 37 -13.52 -11.50 23.27
CA VAL A 37 -12.09 -11.80 23.23
C VAL A 37 -11.44 -11.59 21.86
N ARG A 38 -10.70 -10.48 21.68
CA ARG A 38 -9.88 -10.14 20.47
C ARG A 38 -8.71 -11.09 20.18
N GLY A 39 -8.56 -12.18 20.94
CA GLY A 39 -7.46 -13.13 20.80
C GLY A 39 -7.69 -14.25 19.78
N ALA A 40 -8.90 -14.83 19.73
CA ALA A 40 -9.15 -16.07 18.97
C ALA A 40 -9.16 -15.85 17.45
N LYS A 41 -9.76 -14.74 16.99
CA LYS A 41 -9.86 -14.41 15.55
C LYS A 41 -8.49 -14.14 14.91
N LYS A 42 -7.55 -13.59 15.69
CA LYS A 42 -6.18 -13.32 15.25
C LYS A 42 -5.41 -14.61 14.88
N PHE A 43 -5.73 -15.74 15.52
CA PHE A 43 -5.12 -17.03 15.20
C PHE A 43 -5.70 -17.68 13.95
N GLU A 44 -7.01 -17.56 13.72
CA GLU A 44 -7.64 -18.05 12.49
C GLU A 44 -7.15 -17.24 11.27
N ASP A 45 -7.03 -15.93 11.40
CA ASP A 45 -6.53 -15.05 10.32
C ASP A 45 -5.04 -15.33 10.00
N LEU A 46 -4.21 -15.63 11.00
CA LEU A 46 -2.82 -16.08 10.79
C LEU A 46 -2.73 -17.44 10.10
N ALA A 47 -3.65 -18.36 10.43
CA ALA A 47 -3.71 -19.68 9.80
C ALA A 47 -4.10 -19.58 8.32
N ILE A 48 -5.02 -18.68 7.97
CA ILE A 48 -5.40 -18.39 6.57
C ILE A 48 -4.24 -17.75 5.80
N GLN A 49 -3.49 -16.84 6.42
CA GLN A 49 -2.29 -16.23 5.81
C GLN A 49 -1.19 -17.28 5.55
N GLN A 50 -0.94 -18.15 6.53
CA GLN A 50 -0.01 -19.26 6.36
C GLN A 50 -0.49 -20.24 5.29
N ASP A 51 -1.80 -20.48 5.16
CA ASP A 51 -2.36 -21.34 4.12
C ASP A 51 -2.25 -20.73 2.72
N ALA A 52 -2.58 -19.45 2.55
CA ALA A 52 -2.42 -18.74 1.27
C ALA A 52 -0.95 -18.68 0.84
N TRP A 53 -0.06 -18.35 1.78
CA TRP A 53 1.38 -18.38 1.54
C TRP A 53 1.87 -19.79 1.24
N SER A 54 1.43 -20.79 2.00
CA SER A 54 1.73 -22.21 1.76
C SER A 54 1.27 -22.65 0.37
N LYS A 55 0.12 -22.18 -0.12
CA LYS A 55 -0.38 -22.47 -1.48
C LYS A 55 0.45 -21.81 -2.56
N ILE A 56 0.85 -20.54 -2.38
CA ILE A 56 1.79 -19.86 -3.29
C ILE A 56 3.13 -20.60 -3.31
N GLN A 57 3.68 -20.88 -2.12
CA GLN A 57 4.90 -21.67 -1.96
C GLN A 57 4.76 -23.04 -2.60
N THR A 58 3.61 -23.71 -2.47
CA THR A 58 3.33 -25.02 -3.07
C THR A 58 3.20 -24.93 -4.58
N HIS A 59 2.61 -23.87 -5.13
CA HIS A 59 2.53 -23.65 -6.56
C HIS A 59 3.93 -23.42 -7.17
N PHE A 60 4.73 -22.54 -6.57
CA PHE A 60 6.14 -22.35 -6.96
C PHE A 60 6.96 -23.62 -6.75
N LYS A 61 6.80 -24.30 -5.62
CA LYS A 61 7.43 -25.59 -5.38
C LYS A 61 6.97 -26.61 -6.43
N THR A 62 5.73 -26.65 -6.86
CA THR A 62 5.29 -27.59 -7.90
C THR A 62 5.92 -27.27 -9.26
N ILE A 63 6.03 -26.00 -9.63
CA ILE A 63 6.69 -25.57 -10.87
C ILE A 63 8.19 -25.88 -10.84
N TYR A 64 8.84 -25.79 -9.67
CA TYR A 64 10.30 -25.76 -9.60
C TYR A 64 10.96 -26.91 -8.77
N SER A 65 10.24 -27.68 -7.93
CA SER A 65 10.83 -28.58 -6.90
C SER A 65 11.19 -30.00 -7.30
N GLY A 66 11.13 -30.34 -8.59
CA GLY A 66 11.49 -31.69 -9.04
C GLY A 66 12.98 -31.92 -9.27
N LYS A 67 13.81 -30.87 -9.29
CA LYS A 67 15.22 -30.95 -9.70
C LYS A 67 16.10 -30.20 -8.70
N LYS A 68 17.32 -30.70 -8.43
CA LYS A 68 18.40 -29.81 -7.96
C LYS A 68 18.43 -28.69 -8.98
N SER A 69 18.07 -27.47 -8.59
CA SER A 69 17.96 -26.37 -9.54
C SER A 69 19.33 -26.16 -10.17
N ASP A 70 19.39 -26.44 -11.47
CA ASP A 70 20.44 -25.91 -12.28
C ASP A 70 20.13 -24.42 -12.42
N ARG A 71 20.76 -23.61 -11.57
CA ARG A 71 20.54 -22.15 -11.53
C ARG A 71 20.69 -21.54 -12.92
N GLN A 72 21.61 -22.06 -13.73
CA GLN A 72 21.82 -21.59 -15.09
C GLN A 72 20.57 -21.86 -15.94
N ALA A 73 20.03 -23.09 -15.89
CA ALA A 73 18.80 -23.45 -16.60
C ALA A 73 17.58 -22.64 -16.13
N ASP A 74 17.48 -22.33 -14.83
CA ASP A 74 16.40 -21.50 -14.30
C ASP A 74 16.49 -20.06 -14.82
N ILE A 75 17.70 -19.50 -14.89
CA ILE A 75 17.94 -18.16 -15.44
C ILE A 75 17.67 -18.14 -16.95
N GLU A 76 18.07 -19.17 -17.68
CA GLU A 76 17.75 -19.30 -19.11
C GLU A 76 16.25 -19.35 -19.35
N HIS A 77 15.52 -20.15 -18.56
CA HIS A 77 14.07 -20.22 -18.67
C HIS A 77 13.38 -18.92 -18.26
N MET A 78 13.90 -18.21 -17.24
CA MET A 78 13.43 -16.88 -16.88
C MET A 78 13.69 -15.87 -18.01
N ALA A 79 14.89 -15.85 -18.58
CA ALA A 79 15.28 -14.97 -19.67
C ALA A 79 14.41 -15.18 -20.91
N GLN A 80 14.18 -16.44 -21.29
CA GLN A 80 13.27 -16.82 -22.37
C GLN A 80 11.86 -16.25 -22.14
N ARG A 81 11.31 -16.41 -20.93
CA ARG A 81 9.97 -15.95 -20.57
C ARG A 81 9.85 -14.42 -20.47
N LEU A 82 10.95 -13.74 -20.16
CA LEU A 82 11.07 -12.28 -20.16
C LEU A 82 11.35 -11.69 -21.55
N GLY A 83 11.73 -12.52 -22.53
CA GLY A 83 12.14 -12.07 -23.86
C GLY A 83 13.47 -11.29 -23.83
N VAL A 84 14.40 -11.69 -22.96
CA VAL A 84 15.75 -11.09 -22.85
C VAL A 84 16.81 -12.18 -23.00
N GLU A 85 18.03 -11.78 -23.36
CA GLU A 85 19.15 -12.72 -23.45
C GLU A 85 19.59 -13.18 -22.06
N ALA A 86 19.84 -14.49 -21.89
CA ALA A 86 20.27 -15.04 -20.60
C ALA A 86 21.57 -14.40 -20.10
N SER A 87 22.50 -14.06 -21.02
CA SER A 87 23.74 -13.35 -20.70
C SER A 87 23.53 -11.94 -20.13
N GLU A 88 22.41 -11.30 -20.44
CA GLU A 88 22.05 -9.99 -19.87
C GLU A 88 21.41 -10.13 -18.49
N LEU A 89 20.55 -11.14 -18.31
CA LEU A 89 19.83 -11.39 -17.06
C LEU A 89 20.73 -11.96 -15.96
N GLN A 90 21.63 -12.88 -16.32
CA GLN A 90 22.53 -13.58 -15.41
C GLN A 90 23.27 -12.65 -14.43
N PRO A 91 23.97 -11.58 -14.86
CA PRO A 91 24.69 -10.71 -13.92
C PRO A 91 23.76 -10.01 -12.93
N LEU A 92 22.52 -9.69 -13.32
CA LEU A 92 21.55 -9.04 -12.43
C LEU A 92 21.02 -10.01 -11.38
N VAL A 93 20.72 -11.25 -11.78
CA VAL A 93 20.30 -12.31 -10.85
C VAL A 93 21.43 -12.67 -9.89
N ASN A 94 22.67 -12.77 -10.39
CA ASN A 94 23.85 -12.98 -9.55
C ASN A 94 24.02 -11.85 -8.54
N GLN A 95 23.86 -10.59 -8.96
CA GLN A 95 23.92 -9.43 -8.07
C GLN A 95 22.85 -9.52 -6.96
N LEU A 96 21.62 -9.91 -7.28
CA LEU A 96 20.56 -10.11 -6.29
C LEU A 96 20.94 -11.17 -5.24
N TYR A 97 21.58 -12.27 -5.67
CA TYR A 97 22.10 -13.31 -4.78
C TYR A 97 23.26 -12.85 -3.91
N GLU A 98 24.26 -12.23 -4.51
CA GLU A 98 25.47 -11.75 -3.83
C GLU A 98 25.14 -10.72 -2.75
N ASN A 99 24.19 -9.84 -3.06
CA ASN A 99 23.67 -8.83 -2.14
C ASN A 99 22.64 -9.39 -1.13
N GLN A 100 22.36 -10.70 -1.18
CA GLN A 100 21.36 -11.38 -0.34
C GLN A 100 19.99 -10.69 -0.38
N LEU A 101 19.61 -10.17 -1.55
CA LEU A 101 18.28 -9.58 -1.80
C LEU A 101 17.25 -10.68 -2.08
N ILE A 102 17.72 -11.80 -2.61
CA ILE A 102 16.97 -13.04 -2.81
C ILE A 102 17.72 -14.23 -2.20
N SER A 103 16.98 -15.23 -1.72
CA SER A 103 17.54 -16.52 -1.31
C SER A 103 17.56 -17.50 -2.49
N PRO A 104 18.35 -18.60 -2.42
CA PRO A 104 18.36 -19.65 -3.44
C PRO A 104 17.02 -20.37 -3.65
N LEU A 105 15.97 -20.03 -2.91
CA LEU A 105 14.67 -20.64 -3.05
C LEU A 105 13.97 -20.18 -4.33
N MET A 106 13.29 -21.11 -4.99
CA MET A 106 12.63 -20.88 -6.29
C MET A 106 11.48 -19.87 -6.21
N ILE A 107 10.95 -19.64 -5.01
CA ILE A 107 9.98 -18.57 -4.74
C ILE A 107 10.59 -17.21 -5.08
N ASP A 108 11.87 -16.98 -4.74
CA ASP A 108 12.50 -15.70 -4.98
C ASP A 108 12.89 -15.51 -6.45
N LEU A 109 13.06 -16.59 -7.22
CA LEU A 109 13.15 -16.51 -8.69
C LEU A 109 11.81 -16.09 -9.31
N GLY A 110 10.69 -16.56 -8.78
CA GLY A 110 9.36 -16.07 -9.17
C GLY A 110 9.18 -14.58 -8.89
N VAL A 111 9.59 -14.12 -7.70
CA VAL A 111 9.60 -12.69 -7.33
C VAL A 111 10.52 -11.89 -8.25
N THR A 112 11.69 -12.43 -8.57
CA THR A 112 12.66 -11.79 -9.48
C THR A 112 12.08 -11.63 -10.88
N GLU A 113 11.42 -12.66 -11.40
CA GLU A 113 10.73 -12.57 -12.68
C GLU A 113 9.61 -11.51 -12.66
N LEU A 114 8.77 -11.52 -11.62
CA LEU A 114 7.71 -10.52 -11.44
C LEU A 114 8.26 -9.10 -11.45
N PHE A 115 9.36 -8.87 -10.74
CA PHE A 115 10.07 -7.60 -10.72
C PHE A 115 10.49 -7.16 -12.13
N PHE A 116 11.16 -8.02 -12.89
CA PHE A 116 11.59 -7.69 -14.25
C PHE A 116 10.44 -7.48 -15.23
N ARG A 117 9.38 -8.29 -15.16
CA ARG A 117 8.18 -8.12 -16.00
C ARG A 117 7.51 -6.78 -15.77
N ARG A 118 7.33 -6.44 -14.50
CA ARG A 118 6.60 -5.27 -14.06
C ARG A 118 7.36 -3.98 -14.37
N GLU A 119 8.62 -3.91 -13.94
CA GLU A 119 9.41 -2.68 -14.10
C GLU A 119 9.93 -2.54 -15.54
N GLY A 120 10.09 -3.66 -16.24
CA GLY A 120 10.84 -3.72 -17.48
C GLY A 120 12.35 -3.69 -17.22
N PHE A 121 13.10 -4.36 -18.07
CA PHE A 121 14.51 -4.67 -17.85
C PHE A 121 15.40 -3.44 -17.57
N ALA A 122 15.22 -2.36 -18.33
CA ALA A 122 16.00 -1.14 -18.17
C ALA A 122 15.75 -0.41 -16.84
N LYS A 123 14.48 -0.32 -16.40
CA LYS A 123 14.14 0.31 -15.11
C LYS A 123 14.57 -0.57 -13.95
N ALA A 124 14.34 -1.88 -14.04
CA ALA A 124 14.79 -2.86 -13.07
C ALA A 124 16.30 -2.75 -12.81
N LYS A 125 17.12 -2.67 -13.87
CA LYS A 125 18.57 -2.46 -13.75
C LYS A 125 18.93 -1.19 -12.97
N ASN A 126 18.21 -0.10 -13.18
CA ASN A 126 18.45 1.16 -12.46
C ASN A 126 18.06 1.03 -10.97
N HIS A 127 16.95 0.35 -10.65
CA HIS A 127 16.59 0.06 -9.26
C HIS A 127 17.65 -0.79 -8.56
N LEU A 128 18.13 -1.85 -9.21
CA LEU A 128 19.19 -2.70 -8.66
C LEU A 128 20.49 -1.92 -8.41
N LYS A 129 20.84 -1.00 -9.32
CA LYS A 129 21.98 -0.09 -9.10
C LYS A 129 21.78 0.80 -7.88
N SER A 130 20.58 1.33 -7.65
CA SER A 130 20.28 2.13 -6.47
C SER A 130 20.32 1.31 -5.17
N LEU A 131 19.79 0.08 -5.18
CA LEU A 131 19.87 -0.84 -4.05
C LEU A 131 21.32 -1.22 -3.73
N ASP A 132 22.13 -1.49 -4.75
CA ASP A 132 23.56 -1.79 -4.60
C ASP A 132 24.34 -0.63 -3.99
N ALA A 133 24.10 0.59 -4.49
CA ALA A 133 24.71 1.80 -3.96
C ALA A 133 24.33 2.03 -2.49
N PHE A 134 23.07 1.76 -2.13
CA PHE A 134 22.61 1.83 -0.73
C PHE A 134 23.31 0.79 0.15
N LEU A 135 23.36 -0.48 -0.27
CA LEU A 135 24.01 -1.55 0.48
C LEU A 135 25.50 -1.30 0.74
N LYS A 136 26.20 -0.75 -0.26
CA LYS A 136 27.65 -0.49 -0.23
C LYS A 136 28.01 0.90 0.32
N ASN A 137 27.04 1.71 0.75
CA ASN A 137 27.30 3.05 1.27
C ASN A 137 28.13 3.00 2.57
N PRO A 138 29.40 3.46 2.57
CA PRO A 138 30.25 3.41 3.77
C PRO A 138 29.83 4.42 4.83
N ASP A 139 29.17 5.51 4.43
CA ASP A 139 28.73 6.60 5.30
C ASP A 139 27.30 6.39 5.80
N SER A 140 26.76 5.19 5.63
CA SER A 140 25.41 4.85 6.06
C SER A 140 25.31 4.83 7.58
N ARG A 141 24.24 5.42 8.10
CA ARG A 141 23.93 5.39 9.55
C ARG A 141 23.25 4.09 9.99
N LEU A 142 23.02 3.17 9.06
CA LEU A 142 22.42 1.87 9.30
C LEU A 142 23.53 0.84 9.54
N THR A 143 23.22 -0.20 10.29
CA THR A 143 24.05 -1.41 10.31
C THR A 143 23.98 -2.14 8.96
N PRO A 144 24.98 -2.95 8.59
CA PRO A 144 24.89 -3.79 7.39
C PRO A 144 23.65 -4.69 7.37
N PHE A 145 23.25 -5.18 8.55
CA PHE A 145 22.04 -6.01 8.70
C PHE A 145 20.77 -5.22 8.36
N GLU A 146 20.60 -4.02 8.93
CA GLU A 146 19.44 -3.16 8.63
C GLU A 146 19.41 -2.77 7.14
N ARG A 147 20.55 -2.40 6.55
CA ARG A 147 20.63 -2.10 5.11
C ARG A 147 20.17 -3.28 4.26
N ASN A 148 20.64 -4.48 4.57
CA ASN A 148 20.23 -5.67 3.84
C ASN A 148 18.73 -5.94 3.98
N LYS A 149 18.19 -5.85 5.20
CA LYS A 149 16.76 -6.06 5.46
C LYS A 149 15.87 -5.04 4.74
N ILE A 150 16.26 -3.75 4.76
CA ILE A 150 15.56 -2.69 4.03
C ILE A 150 15.64 -2.93 2.52
N ALA A 151 16.82 -3.23 1.98
CA ALA A 151 16.99 -3.42 0.55
C ALA A 151 16.22 -4.65 0.03
N SER A 152 16.24 -5.76 0.78
CA SER A 152 15.48 -6.97 0.44
C SER A 152 13.97 -6.73 0.51
N SER A 153 13.47 -6.02 1.52
CA SER A 153 12.05 -5.69 1.61
C SER A 153 11.61 -4.70 0.52
N VAL A 154 12.43 -3.68 0.20
CA VAL A 154 12.15 -2.78 -0.94
C VAL A 154 12.11 -3.55 -2.26
N PHE A 155 13.04 -4.49 -2.48
CA PHE A 155 13.01 -5.33 -3.68
C PHE A 155 11.70 -6.12 -3.78
N ARG A 156 11.26 -6.74 -2.68
CA ARG A 156 9.98 -7.44 -2.61
C ARG A 156 8.80 -6.53 -2.88
N ASP A 157 8.79 -5.34 -2.29
CA ASP A 157 7.72 -4.35 -2.45
C ASP A 157 7.64 -3.84 -3.90
N LEU A 158 8.78 -3.64 -4.57
CA LEU A 158 8.82 -3.29 -5.99
C LEU A 158 8.33 -4.45 -6.87
N ALA A 159 8.68 -5.68 -6.52
CA ALA A 159 8.24 -6.86 -7.27
C ALA A 159 6.73 -7.09 -7.14
N VAL A 160 6.21 -6.99 -5.91
CA VAL A 160 4.84 -7.34 -5.56
C VAL A 160 4.29 -6.35 -4.51
N PRO A 161 3.90 -5.11 -4.89
CA PRO A 161 3.40 -4.14 -3.92
C PRO A 161 2.16 -4.58 -3.17
N ALA A 162 1.36 -5.48 -3.75
CA ALA A 162 0.21 -6.07 -3.07
C ALA A 162 0.60 -6.82 -1.78
N MET A 163 1.87 -7.17 -1.57
CA MET A 163 2.33 -7.79 -0.32
C MET A 163 2.66 -6.78 0.79
N ILE A 164 2.66 -5.47 0.49
CA ILE A 164 2.93 -4.43 1.47
C ILE A 164 1.85 -4.46 2.55
N GLY A 165 2.28 -4.65 3.79
CA GLY A 165 1.43 -4.80 4.94
C GLY A 165 1.62 -3.75 6.02
N GLN A 166 0.65 -3.63 6.94
CA GLN A 166 0.78 -2.82 8.17
C GLN A 166 1.29 -3.62 9.38
N GLY A 167 1.55 -4.93 9.23
CA GLY A 167 2.11 -5.80 10.28
C GLY A 167 1.40 -5.69 11.63
N GLY A 168 0.06 -5.65 11.62
CA GLY A 168 -0.74 -5.51 12.85
C GLY A 168 -0.65 -4.16 13.58
N LYS A 169 -0.01 -3.13 13.00
CA LYS A 169 0.02 -1.74 13.47
C LYS A 169 -1.15 -0.97 12.92
N GLY A 170 -1.67 0.08 13.56
CA GLY A 170 -2.72 0.93 12.99
C GLY A 170 -2.23 1.95 11.96
N SER A 171 -1.48 1.47 10.95
CA SER A 171 -0.96 2.26 9.83
C SER A 171 -1.66 1.93 8.50
N CYS A 172 -2.93 1.49 8.50
CA CYS A 172 -3.64 1.03 7.29
C CYS A 172 -3.67 2.05 6.15
N ALA A 173 -3.90 3.33 6.49
CA ALA A 173 -3.86 4.43 5.52
C ALA A 173 -2.45 4.58 4.92
N ALA A 174 -1.41 4.56 5.76
CA ALA A 174 -0.02 4.65 5.30
C ALA A 174 0.40 3.44 4.46
N ALA A 175 0.00 2.22 4.84
CA ALA A 175 0.24 1.00 4.07
C ALA A 175 -0.43 1.07 2.69
N SER A 176 -1.67 1.53 2.65
CA SER A 176 -2.42 1.77 1.41
C SER A 176 -1.72 2.78 0.49
N LEU A 177 -1.26 3.91 1.04
CA LEU A 177 -0.47 4.90 0.28
C LEU A 177 0.85 4.32 -0.22
N GLN A 178 1.49 3.45 0.56
CA GLN A 178 2.72 2.77 0.16
C GLN A 178 2.46 1.79 -0.99
N VAL A 179 1.39 0.98 -0.95
CA VAL A 179 0.99 0.10 -2.07
C VAL A 179 0.83 0.91 -3.35
N LEU A 180 0.10 2.03 -3.30
CA LEU A 180 -0.08 2.90 -4.45
C LEU A 180 1.24 3.50 -4.95
N THR A 181 2.05 4.07 -4.05
CA THR A 181 3.30 4.74 -4.41
C THR A 181 4.28 3.76 -5.04
N ALA A 182 4.41 2.55 -4.48
CA ALA A 182 5.22 1.49 -5.05
C ALA A 182 4.67 1.06 -6.42
N SER A 183 3.35 0.96 -6.59
CA SER A 183 2.68 0.57 -7.83
C SER A 183 2.81 1.59 -8.97
N ALA A 184 2.48 2.85 -8.71
CA ALA A 184 2.41 3.90 -9.72
C ALA A 184 3.74 4.61 -9.95
N HIS A 185 4.55 4.76 -8.88
CA HIS A 185 5.77 5.55 -8.90
C HIS A 185 6.95 4.79 -8.25
N PRO A 186 7.34 3.60 -8.75
CA PRO A 186 8.32 2.73 -8.12
C PRO A 186 9.68 3.39 -7.87
N ASN A 187 10.13 4.28 -8.79
CA ASN A 187 11.33 5.08 -8.60
C ASN A 187 11.24 6.06 -7.41
N GLN A 188 10.08 6.70 -7.24
CA GLN A 188 9.83 7.63 -6.14
C GLN A 188 9.73 6.87 -4.82
N TYR A 189 9.01 5.75 -4.82
CA TYR A 189 8.94 4.83 -3.69
C TYR A 189 10.34 4.38 -3.22
N LEU A 190 11.15 3.84 -4.13
CA LEU A 190 12.52 3.43 -3.85
C LEU A 190 13.33 4.56 -3.20
N LYS A 191 13.33 5.75 -3.82
CA LYS A 191 14.06 6.91 -3.29
C LYS A 191 13.55 7.34 -1.91
N MET A 192 12.23 7.31 -1.70
CA MET A 192 11.62 7.66 -0.41
C MET A 192 12.13 6.73 0.69
N VAL A 193 12.00 5.41 0.53
CA VAL A 193 12.43 4.45 1.54
C VAL A 193 13.92 4.57 1.84
N LEU A 194 14.77 4.59 0.81
CA LEU A 194 16.22 4.63 0.99
C LEU A 194 16.69 5.92 1.68
N ASN A 195 16.12 7.08 1.30
CA ASN A 195 16.48 8.34 1.94
C ASN A 195 16.00 8.41 3.39
N LEU A 196 14.73 8.05 3.65
CA LEU A 196 14.17 8.09 5.00
C LEU A 196 14.91 7.13 5.95
N ALA A 197 15.29 5.94 5.48
CA ALA A 197 16.08 4.99 6.27
C ALA A 197 17.46 5.54 6.66
N GLU A 198 18.08 6.35 5.80
CA GLU A 198 19.31 7.08 6.05
C GLU A 198 19.10 8.37 6.85
N GLY A 199 17.91 8.58 7.43
CA GLY A 199 17.58 9.79 8.20
C GLY A 199 17.52 11.05 7.35
N LYS A 200 17.36 10.91 6.02
CA LYS A 200 17.32 12.04 5.09
C LYS A 200 15.86 12.39 4.76
N PRO A 201 15.45 13.66 4.94
CA PRO A 201 14.13 14.11 4.54
C PRO A 201 13.90 13.97 3.03
N VAL A 202 12.65 13.80 2.62
CA VAL A 202 12.26 13.69 1.20
C VAL A 202 11.27 14.80 0.84
N ALA A 203 11.59 15.58 -0.19
CA ALA A 203 10.68 16.58 -0.71
C ALA A 203 9.48 15.91 -1.39
N LEU A 204 8.29 16.41 -1.09
CA LEU A 204 7.03 15.99 -1.71
C LEU A 204 6.64 16.96 -2.82
N PRO A 205 5.84 16.53 -3.81
CA PRO A 205 5.42 17.39 -4.92
C PRO A 205 4.66 18.65 -4.52
N ASP A 206 3.99 18.65 -3.37
CA ASP A 206 3.30 19.83 -2.82
C ASP A 206 4.24 20.83 -2.12
N GLY A 207 5.55 20.58 -2.14
CA GLY A 207 6.57 21.39 -1.47
C GLY A 207 6.77 21.07 0.01
N GLN A 208 5.96 20.19 0.61
CA GLN A 208 6.22 19.70 1.96
C GLN A 208 7.41 18.74 1.97
N THR A 209 7.83 18.36 3.18
CA THR A 209 8.93 17.43 3.37
C THR A 209 8.48 16.28 4.26
N LEU A 210 8.62 15.07 3.75
CA LEU A 210 8.46 13.85 4.50
C LEU A 210 9.70 13.64 5.37
N GLN A 211 9.50 13.69 6.68
CA GLN A 211 10.58 13.56 7.67
C GLN A 211 10.79 12.09 8.03
N PRO A 212 12.03 11.65 8.32
CA PRO A 212 12.26 10.31 8.86
C PRO A 212 11.63 10.16 10.25
N ASN A 213 11.10 8.98 10.52
CA ASN A 213 10.66 8.54 11.85
C ASN A 213 11.28 7.17 12.10
N ASP A 214 12.18 7.10 13.08
CA ASP A 214 13.03 5.93 13.36
C ASP A 214 12.49 5.00 14.45
N ASP A 215 11.25 5.21 14.92
CA ASP A 215 10.67 4.43 16.02
C ASP A 215 10.58 2.92 15.71
N TRP A 216 10.73 2.54 14.44
CA TRP A 216 10.87 1.15 14.00
C TRP A 216 12.16 0.48 14.50
N ARG A 217 13.21 1.24 14.88
CA ARG A 217 14.46 0.71 15.44
C ARG A 217 14.33 0.30 16.90
N ASP A 218 13.47 0.98 17.66
CA ASP A 218 13.25 0.74 19.08
C ASP A 218 12.18 -0.32 19.35
N ALA A 219 11.49 -0.77 18.30
CA ALA A 219 10.42 -1.75 18.41
C ALA A 219 11.00 -3.17 18.55
N GLN A 220 11.07 -3.66 19.79
CA GLN A 220 11.24 -5.10 20.07
C GLN A 220 10.10 -5.98 19.46
N LYS A 221 9.06 -5.35 18.89
CA LYS A 221 7.87 -5.96 18.29
C LYS A 221 7.50 -5.25 16.98
N GLU A 222 8.46 -5.09 16.08
CA GLU A 222 8.17 -4.71 14.70
C GLU A 222 7.86 -5.96 13.88
N ASP A 223 6.58 -6.16 13.57
CA ASP A 223 6.12 -7.31 12.78
C ASP A 223 6.04 -6.96 11.28
N ARG A 224 6.22 -5.69 10.91
CA ARG A 224 6.33 -5.23 9.52
C ARG A 224 7.70 -5.54 8.93
N GLN A 225 7.78 -5.55 7.61
CA GLN A 225 9.07 -5.45 6.94
C GLN A 225 9.71 -4.07 7.18
N LEU A 226 11.04 -3.94 7.08
CA LEU A 226 11.68 -2.68 7.41
C LEU A 226 11.35 -1.54 6.43
N SER A 227 11.13 -1.83 5.14
CA SER A 227 10.64 -0.82 4.18
C SER A 227 9.26 -0.29 4.54
N GLU A 228 8.35 -1.19 4.93
CA GLU A 228 7.01 -0.87 5.45
C GLU A 228 7.12 0.03 6.68
N ALA A 229 7.94 -0.37 7.66
CA ALA A 229 8.10 0.39 8.89
C ALA A 229 8.70 1.79 8.66
N VAL A 230 9.75 1.89 7.84
CA VAL A 230 10.41 3.16 7.48
C VAL A 230 9.43 4.14 6.85
N LEU A 231 8.70 3.72 5.81
CA LEU A 231 7.86 4.64 5.06
C LEU A 231 6.53 4.90 5.76
N GLN A 232 5.91 3.88 6.35
CA GLN A 232 4.61 4.06 7.00
C GLN A 232 4.72 4.93 8.23
N ASN A 233 5.78 4.82 9.03
CA ASN A 233 5.98 5.72 10.17
C ASN A 233 6.08 7.17 9.70
N ALA A 234 6.85 7.43 8.64
CA ALA A 234 6.98 8.77 8.08
C ALA A 234 5.64 9.31 7.57
N TYR A 235 4.83 8.49 6.88
CA TYR A 235 3.49 8.87 6.44
C TYR A 235 2.54 9.13 7.60
N MET A 236 2.57 8.30 8.64
CA MET A 236 1.75 8.51 9.83
C MET A 236 2.11 9.82 10.53
N ASP A 237 3.40 10.14 10.65
CA ASP A 237 3.84 11.44 11.16
C ASP A 237 3.43 12.62 10.26
N LEU A 238 3.44 12.44 8.94
CA LEU A 238 2.93 13.47 8.02
C LEU A 238 1.42 13.73 8.20
N MET A 239 0.64 12.67 8.47
CA MET A 239 -0.82 12.73 8.60
C MET A 239 -1.28 13.20 9.99
N LEU A 240 -0.64 12.72 11.06
CA LEU A 240 -0.99 13.04 12.45
C LEU A 240 -0.27 14.29 12.96
N GLY A 241 0.90 14.59 12.41
CA GLY A 241 1.86 15.59 12.87
C GLY A 241 3.14 14.92 13.37
N LYS A 242 4.28 15.60 13.19
CA LYS A 242 5.62 15.06 13.48
C LYS A 242 5.74 14.55 14.92
N GLY A 243 6.30 13.35 15.07
CA GLY A 243 6.56 12.72 16.37
C GLY A 243 5.30 12.30 17.12
N LYS A 244 4.16 12.17 16.43
CA LYS A 244 2.91 11.73 17.05
C LYS A 244 2.59 10.27 16.79
N TYR A 245 3.30 9.62 15.87
CA TYR A 245 3.16 8.20 15.63
C TYR A 245 4.34 7.43 16.22
N HIS A 246 4.02 6.49 17.12
CA HIS A 246 5.00 5.60 17.76
C HIS A 246 4.67 4.14 17.45
N SER A 247 5.43 3.51 16.54
CA SER A 247 5.17 2.14 16.06
C SER A 247 5.23 1.08 17.17
N ASN A 248 6.14 1.27 18.13
CA ASN A 248 6.36 0.33 19.24
C ASN A 248 5.16 0.27 20.20
N LEU A 249 4.44 1.38 20.38
CA LEU A 249 3.28 1.49 21.26
C LEU A 249 1.95 1.39 20.50
N ASP A 250 2.01 1.47 19.16
CA ASP A 250 0.85 1.74 18.31
C ASP A 250 0.05 2.97 18.81
N GLU A 251 0.77 3.95 19.37
CA GLU A 251 0.18 5.19 19.85
C GLU A 251 -0.05 6.13 18.67
N GLY A 252 -1.20 6.81 18.69
CA GLY A 252 -1.71 7.61 17.55
C GLY A 252 -2.54 6.83 16.54
N ALA A 253 -2.46 5.48 16.52
CA ALA A 253 -3.24 4.61 15.64
C ALA A 253 -4.74 4.52 15.97
N ASN A 254 -5.11 4.68 17.24
CA ASN A 254 -6.50 4.58 17.73
C ASN A 254 -7.23 5.93 17.81
N GLN A 255 -6.69 6.98 17.21
CA GLN A 255 -7.51 8.15 16.87
C GLN A 255 -8.54 7.69 15.82
N THR A 256 -9.73 8.30 15.79
CA THR A 256 -10.77 7.98 14.79
C THR A 256 -10.09 7.80 13.44
N ALA A 257 -10.14 6.57 12.90
CA ALA A 257 -9.27 6.10 11.82
C ALA A 257 -9.08 7.16 10.75
N PRO A 258 -7.90 7.27 10.11
CA PRO A 258 -7.61 8.41 9.26
C PRO A 258 -8.73 8.59 8.26
N SER A 259 -9.48 9.70 8.43
CA SER A 259 -10.71 9.88 7.68
C SER A 259 -10.42 9.78 6.19
N ALA A 260 -11.41 9.47 5.35
CA ALA A 260 -11.22 9.52 3.89
C ALA A 260 -10.55 10.85 3.47
N GLY A 261 -10.84 11.95 4.19
CA GLY A 261 -10.15 13.24 4.02
C GLY A 261 -8.67 13.27 4.41
N GLN A 262 -8.21 12.49 5.40
CA GLN A 262 -6.78 12.37 5.72
C GLN A 262 -6.02 11.50 4.72
N GLN A 263 -6.66 10.44 4.19
CA GLN A 263 -6.09 9.64 3.09
C GLN A 263 -5.96 10.47 1.82
N ARG A 264 -7.03 11.22 1.48
CA ARG A 264 -7.02 12.22 0.41
C ARG A 264 -5.91 13.23 0.60
N LYS A 265 -5.78 13.84 1.79
CA LYS A 265 -4.66 14.74 2.09
C LYS A 265 -3.31 14.06 1.90
N GLY A 266 -3.15 12.80 2.32
CA GLY A 266 -1.92 12.04 2.07
C GLY A 266 -1.62 11.90 0.57
N LEU A 267 -2.63 11.55 -0.23
CA LEU A 267 -2.50 11.43 -1.69
C LEU A 267 -2.20 12.75 -2.38
N GLU A 268 -2.93 13.81 -2.04
CA GLU A 268 -2.70 15.17 -2.58
C GLU A 268 -1.25 15.61 -2.32
N LYS A 269 -0.73 15.35 -1.11
CA LYS A 269 0.67 15.65 -0.77
C LYS A 269 1.66 14.80 -1.57
N LEU A 270 1.36 13.52 -1.81
CA LEU A 270 2.25 12.58 -2.49
C LEU A 270 2.32 12.75 -4.00
N ALA A 271 1.20 13.12 -4.61
CA ALA A 271 1.04 13.23 -6.05
C ALA A 271 1.26 14.66 -6.55
N GLY A 272 1.02 15.65 -5.69
CA GLY A 272 1.19 17.07 -6.00
C GLY A 272 -0.09 17.75 -6.47
N PRO A 273 -0.07 19.10 -6.54
CA PRO A 273 -1.19 19.86 -7.05
C PRO A 273 -1.46 19.52 -8.52
N GLY A 274 -2.71 19.18 -8.85
CA GLY A 274 -3.14 18.92 -10.23
C GLY A 274 -3.08 17.46 -10.70
N VAL A 275 -2.83 16.51 -9.79
CA VAL A 275 -3.21 15.12 -10.06
C VAL A 275 -4.71 15.01 -9.83
N ASP A 276 -5.47 14.88 -10.93
CA ASP A 276 -6.91 14.65 -10.89
C ASP A 276 -7.16 13.22 -10.40
N TYR A 277 -7.17 13.07 -9.07
CA TYR A 277 -7.87 11.95 -8.49
C TYR A 277 -9.35 12.17 -8.78
N ASP A 278 -9.98 11.24 -9.50
CA ASP A 278 -11.41 11.27 -9.70
C ASP A 278 -12.10 11.08 -8.34
N ASP A 279 -12.33 12.19 -7.66
CA ASP A 279 -13.11 12.27 -6.43
C ASP A 279 -14.61 12.28 -6.72
N THR A 280 -15.05 12.21 -7.98
CA THR A 280 -16.48 12.05 -8.28
C THR A 280 -16.97 10.63 -7.95
N ALA A 281 -16.05 9.68 -7.77
CA ALA A 281 -16.33 8.39 -7.13
C ALA A 281 -16.33 8.45 -5.58
N THR A 282 -16.26 9.65 -4.97
CA THR A 282 -16.63 9.90 -3.57
C THR A 282 -18.12 9.68 -3.39
N ILE A 283 -18.53 8.43 -3.48
CA ILE A 283 -19.91 8.03 -3.28
C ILE A 283 -20.20 8.12 -1.80
N MET A 284 -20.92 9.15 -1.35
CA MET A 284 -21.47 9.19 0.01
C MET A 284 -22.49 8.05 0.17
N CYS A 285 -22.00 6.85 0.45
CA CYS A 285 -22.81 5.68 0.79
C CYS A 285 -23.19 5.76 2.27
N TRP A 286 -23.90 6.81 2.69
CA TRP A 286 -24.74 6.74 3.90
C TRP A 286 -25.73 7.91 4.01
N PRO A 287 -27.02 7.64 4.26
CA PRO A 287 -27.77 6.44 3.92
C PRO A 287 -28.85 6.80 2.88
N LEU A 288 -28.76 6.39 1.60
CA LEU A 288 -29.94 6.14 0.72
C LEU A 288 -29.71 5.81 -0.78
N SER A 289 -28.50 5.76 -1.36
CA SER A 289 -28.36 5.49 -2.81
C SER A 289 -27.69 4.14 -3.13
N THR A 290 -28.49 3.08 -3.28
CA THR A 290 -28.08 1.80 -3.89
C THR A 290 -27.53 1.96 -5.31
N LEU A 291 -27.99 2.97 -6.05
CA LEU A 291 -27.48 3.31 -7.38
C LEU A 291 -25.99 3.69 -7.38
N SER A 292 -25.46 4.20 -6.28
CA SER A 292 -24.12 4.75 -6.20
C SER A 292 -23.05 3.70 -5.85
N ALA A 293 -23.39 2.64 -5.12
CA ALA A 293 -22.46 1.55 -4.81
C ALA A 293 -22.07 0.74 -6.06
N SER A 294 -23.03 0.55 -6.98
CA SER A 294 -22.80 -0.15 -8.24
C SER A 294 -21.77 0.54 -9.15
N SER A 295 -21.71 1.87 -9.13
CA SER A 295 -20.66 2.63 -9.84
C SER A 295 -19.29 2.46 -9.20
N GLY A 296 -19.20 2.39 -7.86
CA GLY A 296 -17.93 2.21 -7.15
C GLY A 296 -17.28 0.85 -7.45
N MET A 297 -18.08 -0.22 -7.46
CA MET A 297 -17.61 -1.55 -7.86
C MET A 297 -17.19 -1.61 -9.33
N GLY A 298 -17.86 -0.85 -10.20
CA GLY A 298 -17.45 -0.70 -11.60
C GLY A 298 -16.05 -0.09 -11.73
N TYR A 299 -15.81 1.07 -11.13
CA TYR A 299 -14.48 1.71 -11.15
C TYR A 299 -13.39 0.81 -10.60
N LEU A 300 -13.69 0.12 -9.50
CA LEU A 300 -12.79 -0.85 -8.91
C LEU A 300 -12.44 -1.96 -9.91
N GLU A 301 -13.45 -2.53 -10.58
CA GLU A 301 -13.23 -3.58 -11.57
C GLU A 301 -12.41 -3.11 -12.77
N ASP A 302 -12.66 -1.89 -13.27
CA ASP A 302 -11.89 -1.32 -14.39
C ASP A 302 -10.41 -1.14 -14.04
N GLU A 303 -10.12 -0.54 -12.89
CA GLU A 303 -8.75 -0.35 -12.44
C GLU A 303 -8.02 -1.67 -12.19
N ILE A 304 -8.68 -2.66 -11.58
CA ILE A 304 -8.09 -3.98 -11.39
C ILE A 304 -7.82 -4.66 -12.74
N ALA A 305 -8.72 -4.54 -13.72
CA ALA A 305 -8.49 -5.08 -15.06
C ALA A 305 -7.30 -4.40 -15.77
N ARG A 306 -7.07 -3.11 -15.51
CA ARG A 306 -5.87 -2.37 -15.95
C ARG A 306 -4.59 -2.74 -15.17
N GLY A 307 -4.69 -3.59 -14.16
CA GLY A 307 -3.56 -3.98 -13.31
C GLY A 307 -3.17 -2.93 -12.27
N ARG A 308 -4.11 -2.04 -11.89
CA ARG A 308 -3.88 -0.94 -10.95
C ARG A 308 -4.64 -1.16 -9.64
N PRO A 309 -3.97 -1.05 -8.47
CA PRO A 309 -4.64 -1.21 -7.20
C PRO A 309 -5.53 0.00 -6.91
N VAL A 310 -6.63 -0.24 -6.20
CA VAL A 310 -7.64 0.78 -5.90
C VAL A 310 -7.71 0.98 -4.40
N LEU A 311 -7.60 2.21 -3.93
CA LEU A 311 -7.82 2.45 -2.50
C LEU A 311 -9.30 2.58 -2.22
N VAL A 312 -9.74 1.88 -1.18
CA VAL A 312 -11.12 1.92 -0.72
C VAL A 312 -11.19 2.29 0.74
N ASN A 313 -12.23 3.04 1.09
CA ASN A 313 -12.59 3.27 2.47
C ASN A 313 -13.82 2.41 2.81
N VAL A 314 -13.69 1.59 3.85
CA VAL A 314 -14.78 0.76 4.37
C VAL A 314 -14.94 1.10 5.84
N TRP A 315 -16.01 1.82 6.18
CA TRP A 315 -16.33 2.20 7.57
C TRP A 315 -15.19 2.92 8.30
N GLY A 316 -14.52 3.85 7.61
CA GLY A 316 -13.38 4.58 8.15
C GLY A 316 -12.05 3.83 8.04
N HIS A 317 -12.05 2.57 7.58
CA HIS A 317 -10.83 1.78 7.40
C HIS A 317 -10.31 1.86 5.96
N ALA A 318 -9.05 2.23 5.79
CA ALA A 318 -8.38 2.27 4.49
C ALA A 318 -7.92 0.87 4.09
N MET A 319 -8.22 0.45 2.87
CA MET A 319 -7.70 -0.79 2.29
C MET A 319 -7.29 -0.56 0.85
N ALA A 320 -6.36 -1.36 0.34
CA ALA A 320 -6.08 -1.41 -1.09
C ALA A 320 -6.73 -2.66 -1.69
N VAL A 321 -7.58 -2.51 -2.69
CA VAL A 321 -8.07 -3.62 -3.50
C VAL A 321 -7.01 -3.92 -4.54
N VAL A 322 -6.55 -5.16 -4.58
CA VAL A 322 -5.43 -5.61 -5.41
C VAL A 322 -5.81 -6.75 -6.36
N GLY A 323 -7.07 -7.17 -6.35
CA GLY A 323 -7.55 -8.18 -7.28
C GLY A 323 -9.04 -8.47 -7.17
N ILE A 324 -9.55 -9.17 -8.17
CA ILE A 324 -10.92 -9.68 -8.24
C ILE A 324 -10.87 -11.11 -8.79
N ASP A 325 -11.62 -12.00 -8.15
CA ASP A 325 -11.86 -13.36 -8.59
C ASP A 325 -13.33 -13.54 -8.99
N LYS A 326 -13.58 -13.69 -10.29
CA LYS A 326 -14.89 -13.98 -10.89
C LYS A 326 -14.93 -15.41 -11.46
N THR A 327 -14.05 -16.30 -11.02
CA THR A 327 -14.05 -17.72 -11.42
C THR A 327 -15.17 -18.52 -10.75
N GLN A 328 -15.72 -17.98 -9.66
CA GLN A 328 -16.80 -18.58 -8.88
C GLN A 328 -18.13 -17.86 -9.17
N ARG A 329 -19.23 -18.50 -8.80
CA ARG A 329 -20.58 -17.92 -8.93
C ARG A 329 -20.70 -16.60 -8.17
N ASP A 330 -20.12 -16.55 -6.97
CA ASP A 330 -20.10 -15.38 -6.11
C ASP A 330 -18.71 -14.74 -6.20
N PRO A 331 -18.57 -13.57 -6.86
CA PRO A 331 -17.28 -12.93 -7.01
C PRO A 331 -16.64 -12.56 -5.68
N LYS A 332 -15.32 -12.63 -5.63
CA LYS A 332 -14.54 -12.20 -4.49
C LYS A 332 -13.61 -11.07 -4.89
N VAL A 333 -13.36 -10.15 -3.97
CA VAL A 333 -12.34 -9.13 -4.11
C VAL A 333 -11.20 -9.45 -3.16
N LEU A 334 -9.97 -9.19 -3.60
CA LEU A 334 -8.77 -9.38 -2.82
C LEU A 334 -8.33 -8.01 -2.31
N VAL A 335 -8.35 -7.85 -0.99
CA VAL A 335 -8.01 -6.58 -0.35
C VAL A 335 -6.78 -6.75 0.54
N CYS A 336 -5.88 -5.78 0.47
CA CYS A 336 -4.73 -5.64 1.33
C CYS A 336 -5.10 -4.75 2.51
N THR A 337 -5.13 -5.37 3.68
CA THR A 337 -5.58 -4.76 4.93
C THR A 337 -4.98 -5.52 6.10
N TYR A 338 -4.69 -4.84 7.21
CA TYR A 338 -4.14 -5.45 8.42
C TYR A 338 -2.84 -6.25 8.22
N GLY A 339 -2.08 -5.97 7.15
CA GLY A 339 -0.85 -6.68 6.85
C GLY A 339 -1.05 -7.97 6.08
N ALA A 340 -2.24 -8.17 5.52
CA ALA A 340 -2.61 -9.37 4.82
C ALA A 340 -3.44 -9.07 3.58
N GLN A 341 -3.32 -9.96 2.61
CA GLN A 341 -4.28 -10.05 1.53
C GLN A 341 -5.40 -10.98 1.98
N ILE A 342 -6.61 -10.44 2.07
CA ILE A 342 -7.81 -11.21 2.43
C ILE A 342 -8.77 -11.24 1.24
N GLU A 343 -9.42 -12.38 1.05
CA GLU A 343 -10.56 -12.47 0.15
C GLU A 343 -11.82 -12.06 0.89
N MET A 344 -12.64 -11.21 0.28
CA MET A 344 -13.98 -10.91 0.78
C MET A 344 -14.99 -11.03 -0.37
N PRO A 345 -16.25 -11.44 -0.09
CA PRO A 345 -17.30 -11.42 -1.10
C PRO A 345 -17.46 -10.00 -1.67
N SER A 346 -17.63 -9.89 -2.99
CA SER A 346 -17.80 -8.58 -3.65
C SER A 346 -19.01 -7.82 -3.10
N GLU A 347 -20.12 -8.51 -2.85
CA GLU A 347 -21.32 -7.95 -2.20
C GLU A 347 -21.01 -7.39 -0.80
N GLY A 348 -20.12 -8.07 -0.07
CA GLY A 348 -19.64 -7.62 1.22
C GLY A 348 -18.87 -6.31 1.12
N LEU A 349 -18.00 -6.17 0.12
CA LEU A 349 -17.31 -4.90 -0.12
C LEU A 349 -18.31 -3.82 -0.54
N GLU A 350 -19.14 -4.08 -1.54
CA GLU A 350 -20.13 -3.15 -2.08
C GLU A 350 -21.04 -2.56 -0.99
N LYS A 351 -21.51 -3.41 -0.07
CA LYS A 351 -22.38 -3.00 1.04
C LYS A 351 -21.74 -2.00 2.00
N TYR A 352 -20.43 -2.08 2.21
CA TYR A 352 -19.71 -1.27 3.20
C TYR A 352 -18.75 -0.25 2.59
N LEU A 353 -18.66 -0.23 1.25
CA LEU A 353 -17.85 0.70 0.49
C LEU A 353 -18.37 2.12 0.69
N MET A 354 -17.54 2.96 1.30
CA MET A 354 -17.82 4.39 1.48
C MET A 354 -17.15 5.26 0.43
N HIS A 355 -16.05 4.79 -0.16
CA HIS A 355 -15.25 5.59 -1.08
C HIS A 355 -14.31 4.72 -1.89
N THR A 356 -14.10 5.05 -3.17
CA THR A 356 -13.02 4.52 -4.03
C THR A 356 -12.11 5.66 -4.48
N LEU A 357 -10.80 5.53 -4.30
CA LEU A 357 -9.76 6.43 -4.81
C LEU A 357 -8.98 5.66 -5.89
N THR A 358 -9.06 6.15 -7.13
CA THR A 358 -8.38 5.58 -8.29
C THR A 358 -7.33 6.57 -8.81
N ILE A 359 -6.30 6.07 -9.51
CA ILE A 359 -5.30 6.93 -10.15
C ILE A 359 -5.80 7.23 -11.57
N ASP A 360 -6.43 8.40 -11.72
CA ASP A 360 -6.63 9.18 -12.94
C ASP A 360 -6.98 8.39 -14.23
N ASP A 361 -8.29 8.35 -14.53
CA ASP A 361 -8.84 8.24 -15.88
C ASP A 361 -10.25 8.87 -15.85
N PRO A 362 -10.62 9.81 -16.75
CA PRO A 362 -11.95 10.42 -16.74
C PRO A 362 -13.01 9.42 -17.18
N GLY A 363 -13.60 8.74 -16.20
CA GLY A 363 -14.73 7.84 -16.35
C GLY A 363 -14.37 6.37 -16.62
N PRO A 364 -15.37 5.47 -16.53
CA PRO A 364 -15.18 4.06 -16.81
C PRO A 364 -14.90 3.83 -18.30
N ASP A 365 -13.78 3.19 -18.63
CA ASP A 365 -13.50 2.71 -19.98
C ASP A 365 -14.21 1.38 -20.29
N ASN A 366 -14.95 0.85 -19.31
CA ASN A 366 -15.66 -0.44 -19.32
C ASN A 366 -14.73 -1.66 -19.45
N LEU A 367 -13.45 -1.56 -19.08
CA LEU A 367 -12.56 -2.71 -18.97
C LEU A 367 -12.95 -3.62 -17.79
N ARG A 368 -13.82 -4.59 -18.02
CA ARG A 368 -14.25 -5.51 -16.96
C ARG A 368 -13.33 -6.74 -16.83
N VAL A 369 -13.13 -7.21 -15.60
CA VAL A 369 -12.65 -8.56 -15.34
C VAL A 369 -13.74 -9.52 -15.82
N GLN A 370 -13.43 -10.37 -16.79
CA GLN A 370 -14.47 -11.18 -17.43
C GLN A 370 -14.94 -12.30 -16.49
N PRO A 371 -16.19 -12.76 -16.61
CA PRO A 371 -16.63 -13.99 -15.95
C PRO A 371 -15.66 -15.15 -16.23
N GLY A 372 -15.33 -15.93 -15.20
CA GLY A 372 -14.32 -16.99 -15.32
C GLY A 372 -12.87 -16.52 -15.22
N GLN A 373 -12.61 -15.23 -14.98
CA GLN A 373 -11.26 -14.71 -14.76
C GLN A 373 -10.99 -14.40 -13.28
N ARG A 374 -9.72 -14.56 -12.90
CA ARG A 374 -9.13 -14.03 -11.68
C ARG A 374 -7.99 -13.12 -12.11
N VAL A 375 -7.97 -11.91 -11.57
CA VAL A 375 -6.93 -10.92 -11.81
C VAL A 375 -6.41 -10.48 -10.47
N VAL A 376 -5.12 -10.74 -10.21
CA VAL A 376 -4.43 -10.27 -9.00
C VAL A 376 -3.17 -9.53 -9.39
N ILE A 377 -3.10 -8.27 -8.97
CA ILE A 377 -2.03 -7.34 -9.33
C ILE A 377 -0.72 -7.83 -8.76
N GLY A 378 0.28 -7.96 -9.63
CA GLY A 378 1.64 -8.31 -9.25
C GLY A 378 1.85 -9.77 -8.84
N THR A 379 0.86 -10.66 -8.96
CA THR A 379 1.04 -12.10 -8.65
C THR A 379 0.69 -13.04 -9.80
N ASP A 380 -0.07 -12.61 -10.80
CA ASP A 380 -0.36 -13.41 -11.99
C ASP A 380 0.77 -13.38 -13.03
N LEU A 381 1.73 -14.31 -12.88
CA LEU A 381 2.79 -14.56 -13.88
C LEU A 381 2.28 -15.11 -15.22
N GLY A 382 1.01 -15.54 -15.29
CA GLY A 382 0.55 -16.47 -16.33
C GLY A 382 -0.27 -15.90 -17.47
N ARG A 383 -0.77 -14.66 -17.43
CA ARG A 383 -1.80 -14.19 -18.38
C ARG A 383 -1.81 -12.69 -18.66
N LEU A 384 -0.67 -12.10 -19.05
CA LEU A 384 -0.80 -10.91 -19.88
C LEU A 384 -1.22 -11.36 -21.29
N PRO A 385 -2.24 -10.72 -21.90
CA PRO A 385 -2.58 -11.02 -23.29
C PRO A 385 -1.34 -10.80 -24.16
N PRO A 386 -1.12 -11.63 -25.20
CA PRO A 386 -0.06 -11.39 -26.16
C PRO A 386 -0.24 -9.96 -26.72
N LYS A 387 0.86 -9.19 -26.73
CA LYS A 387 0.91 -7.88 -27.38
C LYS A 387 0.71 -7.99 -28.88
#